data_AF-B7PAX1-F1
#
_entry.id   AF-B7PAX1-F1
#
_cell.length_a   1.000
_cell.length_b   1.000
_cell.length_c   1.000
_cell.angle_alpha   90.00
_cell.angle_beta   90.00
_cell.angle_gamma   90.00
#
_symmetry.space_group_name_H-M   'P 1'
#
loop_
_entity.id
_entity.type
_entity.pdbx_description
1 polymer ?
#
loop_
_entity_poly.entity_id
_entity_poly.type
_entity_poly.pdbx_seq_one_letter_code
_entity_poly.pdbx_strand_id
1 'polypeptide(L)'
;MISGYVLADNKYDVWLGNTRGNTYGKRHKRYSPKSRRFWNFSFHEHAKYDAPAQIDYILNVTNRKSLLYVKAFAGLAPFNKLAHMIVPPLELAAPFAESFLRAVNAAGQYEVLAQGSPFMPIARRFCSLITSRIVCSLIGDTLTNYGSRYINELVKSKKPQKFDYGEEINQEYYGQRRPPLYKLANVKTDVGIFWSKGDEFVPPENVKILIKELGSRVKKNHYIDDPYYTHLHFAIALVNPKYLYPDLLEFLGRYRSP
;
A
#
# COMPACT_ATOMS: atom_id res chain seq x y z
N MET A 1 14.82 -3.78 -2.37
CA MET A 1 13.80 -4.25 -3.33
C MET A 1 14.52 -4.68 -4.59
N ILE A 2 14.39 -5.94 -5.01
CA ILE A 2 15.11 -6.50 -6.17
C ILE A 2 14.69 -5.81 -7.47
N SER A 3 13.42 -5.40 -7.57
CA SER A 3 12.87 -4.73 -8.75
C SER A 3 13.52 -3.38 -9.06
N GLY A 4 14.03 -2.66 -8.05
CA GLY A 4 14.67 -1.35 -8.26
C GLY A 4 15.98 -1.46 -9.03
N TYR A 5 16.81 -2.44 -8.70
CA TYR A 5 18.07 -2.69 -9.41
C TYR A 5 17.82 -3.12 -10.85
N VAL A 6 16.85 -4.02 -11.07
CA VAL A 6 16.49 -4.48 -12.41
C VAL A 6 16.05 -3.31 -13.32
N LEU A 7 15.28 -2.36 -12.79
CA LEU A 7 14.91 -1.16 -13.55
C LEU A 7 16.13 -0.27 -13.83
N ALA A 8 17.02 -0.06 -12.85
CA ALA A 8 18.23 0.73 -13.06
C ALA A 8 19.16 0.10 -14.14
N ASP A 9 19.34 -1.23 -14.11
CA ASP A 9 20.12 -1.97 -15.11
C ASP A 9 19.53 -1.84 -16.52
N ASN A 10 18.20 -1.74 -16.61
CA ASN A 10 17.44 -1.46 -17.84
C ASN A 10 17.37 0.05 -18.19
N LYS A 11 18.24 0.86 -17.59
CA LYS A 11 18.46 2.28 -17.91
C LYS A 11 17.24 3.16 -17.60
N TYR A 12 16.47 2.82 -16.57
CA TYR A 12 15.48 3.72 -15.99
C TYR A 12 16.13 4.57 -14.90
N ASP A 13 15.71 5.85 -14.79
CA ASP A 13 15.97 6.66 -13.60
C ASP A 13 14.99 6.26 -12.50
N VAL A 14 15.48 5.63 -11.43
CA VAL A 14 14.66 4.94 -10.43
C VAL A 14 14.54 5.77 -9.17
N TRP A 15 13.32 6.18 -8.84
CA TRP A 15 12.96 6.89 -7.61
C TRP A 15 12.13 6.00 -6.70
N LEU A 16 12.56 5.83 -5.44
CA LEU A 16 11.87 5.02 -4.44
C LEU A 16 11.14 5.91 -3.42
N GLY A 17 9.81 5.99 -3.54
CA GLY A 17 8.96 6.77 -2.65
C GLY A 17 8.83 6.17 -1.25
N ASN A 18 8.80 7.03 -0.23
CA ASN A 18 8.52 6.66 1.16
C ASN A 18 7.17 7.24 1.59
N THR A 19 6.38 6.52 2.37
CA THR A 19 5.08 7.01 2.85
C THR A 19 5.24 7.71 4.19
N ARG A 20 4.36 8.70 4.49
CA ARG A 20 4.32 9.31 5.83
C ARG A 20 4.14 8.24 6.90
N GLY A 21 4.84 8.40 8.00
CA GLY A 21 4.84 7.48 9.13
C GLY A 21 5.83 6.33 9.02
N ASN A 22 6.28 5.94 7.83
CA ASN A 22 7.29 4.88 7.70
C ASN A 22 8.64 5.28 8.32
N THR A 23 9.58 4.35 8.44
CA THR A 23 10.91 4.59 9.02
C THR A 23 11.58 5.91 8.54
N TYR A 24 11.40 6.28 7.26
CA TYR A 24 11.98 7.48 6.65
C TYR A 24 11.00 8.67 6.57
N GLY A 25 9.73 8.48 6.93
CA GLY A 25 8.62 9.43 6.81
C GLY A 25 8.16 10.06 8.13
N LYS A 26 9.06 10.17 9.14
CA LYS A 26 8.74 10.60 10.52
C LYS A 26 9.03 12.07 10.83
N ARG A 27 9.00 12.97 9.83
CA ARG A 27 9.18 14.41 10.03
C ARG A 27 7.93 15.17 9.62
N HIS A 28 7.54 16.16 10.41
CA HIS A 28 6.38 17.02 10.11
C HIS A 28 6.67 18.46 10.53
N LYS A 29 6.18 19.45 9.76
CA LYS A 29 6.47 20.87 10.00
C LYS A 29 5.95 21.38 11.36
N ARG A 30 4.88 20.76 11.88
CA ARG A 30 4.14 21.24 13.07
C ARG A 30 4.03 20.24 14.23
N TYR A 31 4.19 18.95 13.97
CA TYR A 31 3.81 17.90 14.93
C TYR A 31 4.98 16.95 15.16
N SER A 32 5.21 16.56 16.40
CA SER A 32 6.22 15.56 16.75
C SER A 32 5.67 14.15 16.50
N PRO A 33 6.49 13.17 16.08
CA PRO A 33 6.11 11.75 16.06
C PRO A 33 5.65 11.19 17.41
N LYS A 34 5.93 11.87 18.53
CA LYS A 34 5.39 11.51 19.85
C LYS A 34 3.93 11.94 20.05
N SER A 35 3.40 12.77 19.17
CA SER A 35 2.04 13.31 19.29
C SER A 35 1.03 12.50 18.48
N ARG A 36 -0.17 12.31 19.04
CA ARG A 36 -1.28 11.66 18.33
C ARG A 36 -1.63 12.32 16.99
N ARG A 37 -1.50 13.66 16.90
CA ARG A 37 -1.81 14.43 15.69
C ARG A 37 -0.89 14.09 14.52
N PHE A 38 0.35 13.70 14.79
CA PHE A 38 1.29 13.25 13.76
C PHE A 38 0.78 12.00 13.03
N TRP A 39 0.17 11.08 13.77
CA TRP A 39 -0.31 9.78 13.28
C TRP A 39 -1.77 9.80 12.79
N ASN A 40 -2.37 11.00 12.68
CA ASN A 40 -3.76 11.14 12.23
C ASN A 40 -3.85 11.17 10.70
N PHE A 41 -3.55 10.05 10.05
CA PHE A 41 -3.64 9.87 8.60
C PHE A 41 -3.98 8.41 8.22
N SER A 42 -4.36 8.21 6.97
CA SER A 42 -4.70 6.93 6.34
C SER A 42 -4.10 6.86 4.91
N PHE A 43 -4.44 5.81 4.15
CA PHE A 43 -4.11 5.74 2.73
C PHE A 43 -4.74 6.88 1.91
N HIS A 44 -5.83 7.49 2.41
CA HIS A 44 -6.41 8.66 1.76
C HIS A 44 -5.39 9.80 1.67
N GLU A 45 -4.66 10.07 2.75
CA GLU A 45 -3.65 11.11 2.78
C GLU A 45 -2.42 10.75 1.95
N HIS A 46 -2.05 9.47 1.90
CA HIS A 46 -0.98 9.00 1.00
C HIS A 46 -1.33 9.28 -0.46
N ALA A 47 -2.56 8.97 -0.88
CA ALA A 47 -3.01 9.19 -2.24
C ALA A 47 -3.24 10.69 -2.56
N LYS A 48 -3.76 11.45 -1.59
CA LYS A 48 -4.11 12.86 -1.78
C LYS A 48 -2.91 13.81 -1.70
N TYR A 49 -1.91 13.49 -0.86
CA TYR A 49 -0.81 14.39 -0.57
C TYR A 49 0.57 13.79 -0.87
N ASP A 50 0.86 12.57 -0.40
CA ASP A 50 2.23 12.01 -0.53
C ASP A 50 2.57 11.73 -1.99
N ALA A 51 1.71 11.01 -2.71
CA ALA A 51 1.98 10.63 -4.09
C ALA A 51 2.09 11.85 -5.03
N PRO A 52 1.16 12.83 -5.02
CA PRO A 52 1.32 14.05 -5.82
C PRO A 52 2.60 14.82 -5.49
N ALA A 53 2.89 15.06 -4.21
CA ALA A 53 4.09 15.81 -3.82
C ALA A 53 5.39 15.12 -4.24
N GLN A 54 5.44 13.79 -4.17
CA GLN A 54 6.59 13.01 -4.66
C GLN A 54 6.72 13.10 -6.18
N ILE A 55 5.61 12.92 -6.91
CA ILE A 55 5.60 13.00 -8.37
C ILE A 55 6.04 14.40 -8.83
N ASP A 56 5.44 15.46 -8.29
CA ASP A 56 5.75 16.85 -8.63
C ASP A 56 7.23 17.17 -8.38
N TYR A 57 7.77 16.72 -7.23
CA TYR A 57 9.19 16.89 -6.92
C TYR A 57 10.09 16.19 -7.94
N ILE A 58 9.80 14.93 -8.28
CA ILE A 58 10.58 14.15 -9.25
C ILE A 58 10.53 14.81 -10.63
N LEU A 59 9.34 15.18 -11.11
CA LEU A 59 9.16 15.83 -12.42
C LEU A 59 9.92 17.16 -12.48
N ASN A 60 9.89 17.95 -11.40
CA ASN A 60 10.61 19.21 -11.30
C ASN A 60 12.14 19.02 -11.29
N VAL A 61 12.66 18.08 -10.49
CA VAL A 61 14.11 17.81 -10.40
C VAL A 61 14.67 17.23 -11.70
N THR A 62 13.91 16.34 -12.34
CA THR A 62 14.36 15.66 -13.58
C THR A 62 14.04 16.43 -14.86
N ASN A 63 13.26 17.52 -14.75
CA ASN A 63 12.70 18.28 -15.89
C ASN A 63 11.93 17.38 -16.88
N ARG A 64 11.25 16.35 -16.37
CA ARG A 64 10.44 15.43 -17.17
C ARG A 64 8.97 15.84 -17.12
N LYS A 65 8.24 15.58 -18.20
CA LYS A 65 6.79 15.88 -18.30
C LYS A 65 5.91 14.78 -17.70
N SER A 66 6.44 13.57 -17.57
CA SER A 66 5.73 12.40 -17.06
C SER A 66 6.73 11.38 -16.50
N LEU A 67 6.22 10.45 -15.69
CA LEU A 67 6.98 9.33 -15.15
C LEU A 67 6.17 8.04 -15.19
N LEU A 68 6.86 6.90 -15.09
CA LEU A 68 6.23 5.59 -14.92
C LEU A 68 6.08 5.31 -13.44
N TYR A 69 4.85 4.96 -13.04
CA TYR A 69 4.52 4.77 -11.64
C TYR A 69 4.24 3.29 -11.34
N VAL A 70 5.22 2.63 -10.71
CA VAL A 70 5.12 1.22 -10.32
C VAL A 70 4.79 1.13 -8.83
N LYS A 71 3.74 0.38 -8.50
CA LYS A 71 3.35 0.09 -7.12
C LYS A 71 3.21 -1.42 -6.91
N ALA A 72 3.95 -1.93 -5.93
CA ALA A 72 3.72 -3.25 -5.36
C ALA A 72 3.00 -3.05 -4.01
N PHE A 73 1.99 -3.89 -3.76
CA PHE A 73 1.14 -3.86 -2.56
C PHE A 73 0.21 -2.65 -2.41
N ALA A 74 -0.97 -2.91 -1.84
CA ALA A 74 -2.00 -2.01 -1.30
C ALA A 74 -2.46 -0.77 -2.11
N GLY A 75 -1.92 -0.48 -3.30
CA GLY A 75 -2.11 0.80 -3.98
C GLY A 75 -3.01 0.81 -5.22
N LEU A 76 -3.41 -0.36 -5.75
CA LEU A 76 -4.16 -0.44 -7.03
C LEU A 76 -5.36 -1.39 -7.04
N ALA A 77 -5.67 -2.11 -5.95
CA ALA A 77 -6.88 -2.93 -5.94
C ALA A 77 -8.13 -2.02 -5.89
N PRO A 78 -9.22 -2.33 -6.62
CA PRO A 78 -10.51 -1.74 -6.35
C PRO A 78 -10.85 -2.21 -4.96
N PHE A 79 -10.98 -1.24 -4.09
CA PHE A 79 -11.30 -1.38 -2.70
C PHE A 79 -12.71 -2.00 -2.46
N ASN A 80 -13.36 -2.51 -3.52
CA ASN A 80 -14.74 -3.03 -3.55
C ASN A 80 -14.89 -4.34 -2.78
N LYS A 81 -13.78 -5.04 -2.50
CA LYS A 81 -13.78 -6.29 -1.72
C LYS A 81 -12.50 -6.50 -0.89
N LEU A 82 -11.80 -5.44 -0.48
CA LEU A 82 -10.81 -5.57 0.61
C LEU A 82 -11.46 -6.01 1.93
N ALA A 83 -12.77 -5.87 2.10
CA ALA A 83 -13.50 -6.51 3.20
C ALA A 83 -13.78 -8.01 3.02
N HIS A 84 -13.39 -8.59 1.90
CA HIS A 84 -13.27 -10.04 1.70
C HIS A 84 -11.81 -10.49 1.66
N MET A 85 -10.85 -9.61 1.98
CA MET A 85 -9.49 -9.99 2.38
C MET A 85 -9.58 -10.65 3.76
N ILE A 86 -10.27 -11.78 3.80
CA ILE A 86 -10.25 -12.71 4.91
C ILE A 86 -9.01 -13.54 4.67
N VAL A 87 -7.87 -13.04 5.12
CA VAL A 87 -6.82 -13.95 5.55
C VAL A 87 -7.39 -14.56 6.83
N PRO A 88 -7.67 -15.87 6.91
CA PRO A 88 -8.13 -16.50 8.16
C PRO A 88 -7.27 -16.10 9.37
N PRO A 89 -5.93 -15.89 9.23
CA PRO A 89 -5.10 -15.34 10.31
C PRO A 89 -5.37 -13.86 10.63
N LEU A 90 -5.76 -13.03 9.67
CA LEU A 90 -5.98 -11.59 9.88
C LEU A 90 -7.37 -11.29 10.44
N GLU A 91 -8.40 -12.10 10.17
CA GLU A 91 -9.67 -12.04 10.91
C GLU A 91 -9.52 -12.54 12.34
N LEU A 92 -8.75 -13.61 12.57
CA LEU A 92 -8.43 -14.10 13.91
C LEU A 92 -7.56 -13.08 14.68
N ALA A 93 -6.64 -12.41 13.97
CA ALA A 93 -5.78 -11.39 14.52
C ALA A 93 -6.39 -9.99 14.51
N ALA A 94 -7.52 -9.71 13.84
CA ALA A 94 -8.11 -8.37 13.79
C ALA A 94 -8.63 -7.91 15.16
N PRO A 95 -9.37 -8.74 15.93
CA PRO A 95 -9.73 -8.43 17.32
C PRO A 95 -8.49 -8.28 18.21
N PHE A 96 -7.45 -9.09 17.98
CA PHE A 96 -6.19 -8.99 18.69
C PHE A 96 -5.42 -7.73 18.32
N ALA A 97 -5.38 -7.35 17.05
CA ALA A 97 -4.75 -6.14 16.52
C ALA A 97 -5.50 -4.92 17.01
N GLU A 98 -6.83 -4.90 17.03
CA GLU A 98 -7.61 -3.80 17.59
C GLU A 98 -7.37 -3.67 19.09
N SER A 99 -7.39 -4.78 19.84
CA SER A 99 -7.12 -4.79 21.28
C SER A 99 -5.69 -4.37 21.61
N PHE A 100 -4.72 -4.86 20.83
CA PHE A 100 -3.32 -4.50 20.91
C PHE A 100 -3.09 -3.03 20.56
N LEU A 101 -3.72 -2.52 19.50
CA LEU A 101 -3.65 -1.11 19.11
C LEU A 101 -4.33 -0.22 20.15
N ARG A 102 -5.41 -0.66 20.79
CA ARG A 102 -6.01 0.04 21.94
C ARG A 102 -5.05 0.08 23.13
N ALA A 103 -4.41 -1.04 23.45
CA ALA A 103 -3.42 -1.12 24.54
C ALA A 103 -2.19 -0.25 24.27
N VAL A 104 -1.64 -0.29 23.04
CA VAL A 104 -0.53 0.54 22.57
C VAL A 104 -0.91 2.03 22.65
N ASN A 105 -2.10 2.41 22.17
CA ASN A 105 -2.60 3.79 22.29
C ASN A 105 -2.83 4.21 23.75
N ALA A 106 -3.36 3.33 24.60
CA ALA A 106 -3.56 3.59 26.04
C ALA A 106 -2.22 3.78 26.77
N ALA A 107 -1.17 3.10 26.32
CA ALA A 107 0.21 3.28 26.77
C ALA A 107 0.87 4.56 26.20
N GLY A 108 0.14 5.42 25.48
CA GLY A 108 0.67 6.65 24.88
C GLY A 108 1.62 6.40 23.70
N GLN A 109 1.65 5.17 23.18
CA GLN A 109 2.44 4.80 22.00
C GLN A 109 1.55 4.86 20.77
N TYR A 110 1.89 5.74 19.83
CA TYR A 110 1.18 5.86 18.55
C TYR A 110 1.92 5.17 17.40
N GLU A 111 3.15 4.74 17.66
CA GLU A 111 3.94 3.88 16.80
C GLU A 111 4.02 2.49 17.46
N VAL A 112 3.53 1.47 16.77
CA VAL A 112 3.38 0.12 17.33
C VAL A 112 4.74 -0.58 17.60
N LEU A 113 5.79 -0.21 16.86
CA LEU A 113 7.15 -0.76 16.99
C LEU A 113 8.21 0.34 17.11
N ALA A 114 7.92 1.37 17.91
CA ALA A 114 8.93 2.37 18.25
C ALA A 114 10.18 1.69 18.84
N GLN A 115 11.39 2.11 18.45
CA GLN A 115 12.61 1.63 19.09
C GLN A 115 12.54 1.90 20.59
N GLY A 116 12.67 0.85 21.41
CA GLY A 116 12.51 0.91 22.87
C GLY A 116 11.09 0.63 23.40
N SER A 117 10.14 0.27 22.53
CA SER A 117 8.80 -0.15 22.95
C SER A 117 8.84 -1.43 23.81
N PRO A 118 8.00 -1.55 24.86
CA PRO A 118 7.88 -2.76 25.67
C PRO A 118 7.37 -3.97 24.87
N PHE A 119 6.82 -3.73 23.68
CA PHE A 119 6.35 -4.77 22.76
C PHE A 119 7.45 -5.26 21.80
N MET A 120 8.62 -4.59 21.75
CA MET A 120 9.73 -4.98 20.89
C MET A 120 10.27 -6.40 21.12
N PRO A 121 10.34 -6.94 22.36
CA PRO A 121 10.75 -8.33 22.58
C PRO A 121 9.79 -9.34 21.92
N ILE A 122 8.49 -9.07 21.98
CA ILE A 122 7.44 -9.91 21.35
C ILE A 122 7.56 -9.81 19.83
N ALA A 123 7.70 -8.60 19.31
CA ALA A 123 7.88 -8.36 17.88
C ALA A 123 9.15 -9.01 17.33
N ARG A 124 10.28 -8.93 18.06
CA ARG A 124 11.53 -9.63 17.70
C ARG A 124 11.36 -11.14 17.67
N ARG A 125 10.61 -11.71 18.62
CA ARG A 125 10.33 -13.15 18.67
C ARG A 125 9.45 -13.60 17.50
N PHE A 126 8.41 -12.84 17.18
CA PHE A 126 7.58 -13.08 16.00
C PHE A 126 8.39 -12.94 14.70
N CYS A 127 9.23 -11.92 14.61
CA CYS A 127 10.12 -11.69 13.48
C CYS A 127 11.27 -12.69 13.37
N SER A 128 11.65 -13.39 14.44
CA SER A 128 12.61 -14.51 14.35
C SER A 128 11.99 -15.79 13.80
N LEU A 129 10.66 -15.92 13.83
CA LEU A 129 9.93 -17.05 13.25
C LEU A 129 9.74 -16.88 11.73
N ILE A 130 9.60 -15.64 11.26
CA ILE A 130 9.61 -15.29 9.84
C ILE A 130 11.07 -15.11 9.43
N THR A 131 11.65 -16.08 8.74
CA THR A 131 13.09 -16.21 8.41
C THR A 131 13.78 -15.02 7.71
N SER A 132 13.06 -13.92 7.43
CA SER A 132 13.59 -12.74 6.76
C SER A 132 13.35 -11.44 7.54
N ARG A 133 14.44 -10.76 7.92
CA ARG A 133 14.43 -9.41 8.49
C ARG A 133 13.74 -8.38 7.59
N ILE A 134 13.79 -8.58 6.27
CA ILE A 134 13.14 -7.70 5.27
C ILE A 134 11.62 -7.82 5.38
N VAL A 135 11.12 -9.06 5.50
CA VAL A 135 9.69 -9.33 5.67
C VAL A 135 9.20 -8.78 7.01
N CYS A 136 9.98 -8.94 8.08
CA CYS A 136 9.67 -8.33 9.37
C CYS A 136 9.61 -6.78 9.30
N SER A 137 10.54 -6.12 8.61
CA SER A 137 10.50 -4.67 8.43
C SER A 137 9.31 -4.22 7.61
N LEU A 138 8.98 -4.96 6.54
CA LEU A 138 7.81 -4.69 5.68
C LEU A 138 6.51 -4.84 6.48
N ILE A 139 6.35 -5.93 7.23
CA ILE A 139 5.19 -6.17 8.10
C ILE A 139 5.14 -5.13 9.22
N GLY A 140 6.28 -4.81 9.83
CA GLY A 140 6.42 -3.76 10.84
C GLY A 140 5.91 -2.44 10.30
N ASP A 141 6.52 -1.90 9.25
CA ASP A 141 6.09 -0.63 8.65
C ASP A 141 4.61 -0.68 8.18
N THR A 142 4.13 -1.85 7.73
CA THR A 142 2.74 -2.09 7.27
C THR A 142 1.71 -2.19 8.39
N LEU A 143 2.09 -2.65 9.57
CA LEU A 143 1.20 -2.78 10.72
C LEU A 143 1.37 -1.63 11.73
N THR A 144 2.50 -0.92 11.72
CA THR A 144 2.83 0.09 12.74
C THR A 144 2.45 1.51 12.36
N ASN A 145 2.46 1.83 11.08
CA ASN A 145 2.31 3.21 10.59
C ASN A 145 1.00 3.41 9.83
N TYR A 146 0.33 2.32 9.49
CA TYR A 146 -0.99 2.33 8.89
C TYR A 146 -1.98 2.49 10.03
N GLY A 147 -2.26 3.74 10.38
CA GLY A 147 -3.11 4.12 11.50
C GLY A 147 -4.28 3.15 11.68
N SER A 148 -4.31 2.50 12.84
CA SER A 148 -5.26 1.45 13.24
C SER A 148 -6.73 1.77 12.96
N ARG A 149 -7.09 3.06 12.82
CA ARG A 149 -8.43 3.49 12.40
C ARG A 149 -8.81 3.03 10.99
N TYR A 150 -7.87 3.02 10.04
CA TYR A 150 -8.21 2.74 8.65
C TYR A 150 -8.39 1.26 8.32
N ILE A 151 -7.56 0.37 8.88
CA ILE A 151 -7.78 -1.07 8.73
C ILE A 151 -9.16 -1.43 9.30
N ASN A 152 -9.52 -0.84 10.45
CA ASN A 152 -10.84 -1.01 11.04
C ASN A 152 -11.97 -0.46 10.16
N GLU A 153 -11.80 0.68 9.48
CA GLU A 153 -12.83 1.24 8.58
C GLU A 153 -12.97 0.49 7.25
N LEU A 154 -11.86 0.01 6.67
CA LEU A 154 -11.89 -0.81 5.47
C LEU A 154 -12.56 -2.17 5.72
N VAL A 155 -12.24 -2.80 6.85
CA VAL A 155 -12.87 -4.06 7.28
C VAL A 155 -14.37 -3.87 7.51
N LYS A 156 -14.78 -2.73 8.11
CA LYS A 156 -16.19 -2.44 8.44
C LYS A 156 -17.04 -2.01 7.25
N SER A 157 -16.52 -1.15 6.36
CA SER A 157 -17.34 -0.51 5.32
C SER A 157 -17.63 -1.39 4.11
N LYS A 158 -16.73 -2.34 3.80
CA LYS A 158 -16.80 -3.21 2.61
C LYS A 158 -16.98 -2.49 1.27
N LYS A 159 -16.58 -1.22 1.20
CA LYS A 159 -16.80 -0.34 0.04
C LYS A 159 -15.52 0.39 -0.33
N PRO A 160 -15.34 0.72 -1.62
CA PRO A 160 -14.21 1.50 -2.08
C PRO A 160 -14.41 2.98 -1.79
N GLN A 161 -14.41 3.37 -0.53
CA GLN A 161 -14.72 4.73 -0.13
C GLN A 161 -13.50 5.50 0.34
N LYS A 162 -13.59 6.84 0.26
CA LYS A 162 -12.66 7.73 0.96
C LYS A 162 -12.76 7.49 2.48
N PHE A 163 -11.78 8.01 3.23
CA PHE A 163 -11.74 7.86 4.68
C PHE A 163 -13.00 8.44 5.35
N ASP A 164 -13.54 7.78 6.38
CA ASP A 164 -14.71 8.27 7.10
C ASP A 164 -14.28 9.09 8.32
N TYR A 165 -14.40 10.41 8.22
CA TYR A 165 -14.04 11.31 9.32
C TYR A 165 -15.14 11.47 10.38
N GLY A 166 -16.31 10.86 10.19
CA GLY A 166 -17.54 11.15 10.93
C GLY A 166 -18.40 12.20 10.21
N GLU A 167 -19.73 12.18 10.45
CA GLU A 167 -20.70 12.92 9.63
C GLU A 167 -20.40 14.42 9.49
N GLU A 168 -20.04 15.08 10.59
CA GLU A 168 -19.76 16.52 10.63
C GLU A 168 -18.53 16.89 9.79
N ILE A 169 -17.42 16.19 10.03
CA ILE A 169 -16.17 16.43 9.30
C ILE A 169 -16.30 16.00 7.84
N ASN A 170 -17.05 14.93 7.55
CA ASN A 170 -17.34 14.53 6.19
C ASN A 170 -18.16 15.60 5.45
N GLN A 171 -19.14 16.23 6.11
CA GLN A 171 -19.92 17.32 5.51
C GLN A 171 -19.02 18.50 5.17
N GLU A 172 -18.11 18.90 6.06
CA GLU A 172 -17.16 19.98 5.82
C GLU A 172 -16.15 19.62 4.71
N TYR A 173 -15.61 18.40 4.75
CA TYR A 173 -14.47 18.01 3.91
C TYR A 173 -14.87 17.44 2.54
N TYR A 174 -15.99 16.71 2.46
CA TYR A 174 -16.50 16.10 1.23
C TYR A 174 -17.75 16.79 0.68
N GLY A 175 -18.39 17.68 1.44
CA GLY A 175 -19.70 18.24 1.10
C GLY A 175 -20.87 17.27 1.31
N GLN A 176 -20.62 16.11 1.94
CA GLN A 176 -21.63 15.08 2.22
C GLN A 176 -21.29 14.32 3.50
N ARG A 177 -22.31 13.96 4.30
CA ARG A 177 -22.12 13.28 5.59
C ARG A 177 -21.49 11.89 5.52
N ARG A 178 -21.64 11.19 4.39
CA ARG A 178 -21.05 9.86 4.17
C ARG A 178 -19.83 9.98 3.28
N PRO A 179 -18.77 9.17 3.48
CA PRO A 179 -17.61 9.19 2.61
C PRO A 179 -17.97 8.78 1.18
N PRO A 180 -17.55 9.54 0.15
CA PRO A 180 -17.85 9.19 -1.23
C PRO A 180 -17.02 8.00 -1.71
N LEU A 181 -17.54 7.28 -2.70
CA LEU A 181 -16.83 6.18 -3.35
C LEU A 181 -15.73 6.70 -4.30
N TYR A 182 -14.63 5.96 -4.38
CA TYR A 182 -13.63 6.11 -5.43
C TYR A 182 -14.24 5.66 -6.76
N LYS A 183 -14.25 6.57 -7.74
CA LYS A 183 -14.72 6.30 -9.09
C LYS A 183 -13.54 5.95 -9.97
N LEU A 184 -13.32 4.66 -10.25
CA LEU A 184 -12.24 4.21 -11.14
C LEU A 184 -12.41 4.72 -12.58
N ALA A 185 -13.62 5.12 -12.97
CA ALA A 185 -13.88 5.82 -14.22
C ALA A 185 -13.05 7.11 -14.39
N ASN A 186 -12.59 7.73 -13.29
CA ASN A 186 -11.78 8.94 -13.32
C ASN A 186 -10.29 8.66 -13.59
N VAL A 187 -9.86 7.40 -13.54
CA VAL A 187 -8.50 7.04 -13.97
C VAL A 187 -8.38 7.32 -15.46
N LYS A 188 -7.36 8.07 -15.87
CA LYS A 188 -7.09 8.43 -17.27
C LYS A 188 -5.81 7.80 -17.81
N THR A 189 -4.97 7.26 -16.92
CA THR A 189 -3.69 6.66 -17.25
C THR A 189 -3.89 5.22 -17.71
N ASP A 190 -3.00 4.77 -18.60
CA ASP A 190 -2.88 3.35 -18.91
C ASP A 190 -2.39 2.57 -17.69
N VAL A 191 -2.93 1.37 -17.50
CA VAL A 191 -2.69 0.54 -16.31
C VAL A 191 -2.22 -0.85 -16.73
N GLY A 192 -1.13 -1.30 -16.13
CA GLY A 192 -0.69 -2.69 -16.13
C GLY A 192 -1.04 -3.35 -14.81
N ILE A 193 -1.72 -4.50 -14.86
CA ILE A 193 -2.12 -5.27 -13.69
C ILE A 193 -1.34 -6.58 -13.71
N PHE A 194 -0.62 -6.86 -12.63
CA PHE A 194 0.17 -8.06 -12.41
C PHE A 194 -0.35 -8.75 -11.16
N TRP A 195 -0.81 -9.99 -11.29
CA TRP A 195 -1.48 -10.72 -10.21
C TRP A 195 -1.25 -12.23 -10.35
N SER A 196 -1.44 -12.98 -9.27
CA SER A 196 -1.13 -14.40 -9.23
C SER A 196 -2.24 -15.22 -8.57
N LYS A 197 -2.22 -16.53 -8.83
CA LYS A 197 -3.13 -17.49 -8.22
C LYS A 197 -2.93 -17.62 -6.71
N GLY A 198 -1.67 -17.62 -6.26
CA GLY A 198 -1.29 -17.77 -4.86
C GLY A 198 -1.45 -16.51 -3.99
N ASP A 199 -2.01 -15.41 -4.52
CA ASP A 199 -2.19 -14.19 -3.74
C ASP A 199 -3.44 -14.25 -2.86
N GLU A 200 -3.25 -14.66 -1.60
CA GLU A 200 -4.30 -14.69 -0.58
C GLU A 200 -4.69 -13.30 -0.03
N PHE A 201 -3.85 -12.27 -0.24
CA PHE A 201 -4.14 -10.90 0.20
C PHE A 201 -5.01 -10.16 -0.81
N VAL A 202 -4.84 -10.45 -2.10
CA VAL A 202 -5.66 -9.89 -3.18
C VAL A 202 -6.22 -11.04 -4.03
N PRO A 203 -7.36 -11.62 -3.63
CA PRO A 203 -7.96 -12.73 -4.35
C PRO A 203 -8.19 -12.42 -5.84
N PRO A 204 -7.96 -13.39 -6.75
CA PRO A 204 -8.24 -13.29 -8.19
C PRO A 204 -9.57 -12.62 -8.56
N GLU A 205 -10.63 -12.91 -7.82
CA GLU A 205 -11.98 -12.40 -8.03
C GLU A 205 -12.03 -10.88 -7.91
N ASN A 206 -11.27 -10.31 -6.97
CA ASN A 206 -11.17 -8.88 -6.76
C ASN A 206 -10.40 -8.21 -7.90
N VAL A 207 -9.37 -8.88 -8.42
CA VAL A 207 -8.63 -8.40 -9.59
C VAL A 207 -9.49 -8.41 -10.85
N LYS A 208 -10.33 -9.43 -11.03
CA LYS A 208 -11.29 -9.49 -12.16
C LYS A 208 -12.28 -8.32 -12.13
N ILE A 209 -12.76 -7.93 -10.94
CA ILE A 209 -13.60 -6.74 -10.77
C ILE A 209 -12.83 -5.47 -11.17
N LEU A 210 -11.56 -5.34 -10.76
CA LEU A 210 -10.70 -4.22 -11.15
C LEU A 210 -10.57 -4.06 -12.65
N ILE A 211 -10.26 -5.17 -13.31
CA ILE A 211 -10.06 -5.18 -14.75
C ILE A 211 -11.34 -4.71 -15.44
N LYS A 212 -12.50 -5.17 -14.97
CA LYS A 212 -13.80 -4.75 -15.50
C LYS A 212 -14.08 -3.26 -15.27
N GLU A 213 -13.80 -2.73 -14.08
CA GLU A 213 -14.06 -1.31 -13.76
C GLU A 213 -13.09 -0.35 -14.47
N LEU A 214 -11.83 -0.74 -14.60
CA LEU A 214 -10.85 0.02 -15.37
C LEU A 214 -11.11 -0.07 -16.88
N GLY A 215 -11.65 -1.18 -17.37
CA GLY A 215 -12.03 -1.34 -18.77
C GLY A 215 -10.85 -1.12 -19.74
N SER A 216 -11.04 -0.28 -20.75
CA SER A 216 -10.06 -0.02 -21.83
C SER A 216 -8.73 0.58 -21.38
N ARG A 217 -8.62 1.02 -20.12
CA ARG A 217 -7.39 1.52 -19.50
C ARG A 217 -6.42 0.41 -19.14
N VAL A 218 -6.89 -0.83 -19.00
CA VAL A 218 -5.99 -1.96 -18.76
C VAL A 218 -5.27 -2.30 -20.07
N LYS A 219 -3.97 -2.00 -20.13
CA LYS A 219 -3.12 -2.24 -21.30
C LYS A 219 -2.20 -3.44 -21.16
N LYS A 220 -2.05 -3.95 -19.93
CA LYS A 220 -1.39 -5.22 -19.60
C LYS A 220 -2.17 -5.90 -18.49
N ASN A 221 -2.51 -7.17 -18.69
CA ASN A 221 -3.14 -8.03 -17.69
C ASN A 221 -2.29 -9.31 -17.59
N HIS A 222 -1.33 -9.30 -16.68
CA HIS A 222 -0.38 -10.39 -16.49
C HIS A 222 -0.83 -11.27 -15.32
N TYR A 223 -1.20 -12.51 -15.62
CA TYR A 223 -1.62 -13.50 -14.65
C TYR A 223 -0.55 -14.58 -14.48
N ILE A 224 -0.11 -14.79 -13.24
CA ILE A 224 0.84 -15.85 -12.88
C ILE A 224 0.03 -17.03 -12.31
N ASP A 225 -0.13 -18.09 -13.11
CA ASP A 225 -0.83 -19.31 -12.73
C ASP A 225 0.06 -20.25 -11.88
N ASP A 226 0.51 -19.74 -10.73
CA ASP A 226 1.30 -20.48 -9.76
C ASP A 226 0.69 -20.31 -8.36
N PRO A 227 0.19 -21.39 -7.73
CA PRO A 227 -0.40 -21.32 -6.39
C PRO A 227 0.64 -20.99 -5.30
N TYR A 228 1.94 -21.13 -5.57
CA TYR A 228 3.01 -20.81 -4.63
C TYR A 228 3.55 -19.39 -4.81
N TYR A 229 3.21 -18.71 -5.92
CA TYR A 229 3.56 -17.31 -6.12
C TYR A 229 2.59 -16.42 -5.32
N THR A 230 2.94 -16.19 -4.06
CA THR A 230 2.14 -15.38 -3.12
C THR A 230 2.40 -13.89 -3.21
N HIS A 231 1.60 -13.08 -2.51
CA HIS A 231 1.70 -11.62 -2.45
C HIS A 231 3.16 -11.13 -2.37
N LEU A 232 3.92 -11.58 -1.37
CA LEU A 232 5.29 -11.10 -1.13
C LEU A 232 6.25 -11.35 -2.29
N HIS A 233 5.97 -12.35 -3.15
CA HIS A 233 6.86 -12.70 -4.26
C HIS A 233 7.05 -11.53 -5.23
N PHE A 234 6.01 -10.74 -5.51
CA PHE A 234 6.09 -9.56 -6.38
C PHE A 234 7.18 -8.55 -5.98
N ALA A 235 7.54 -8.47 -4.70
CA ALA A 235 8.55 -7.53 -4.22
C ALA A 235 9.94 -8.14 -3.97
N ILE A 236 10.01 -9.41 -3.56
CA ILE A 236 11.25 -10.00 -3.03
C ILE A 236 11.64 -11.36 -3.60
N ALA A 237 10.84 -11.97 -4.48
CA ALA A 237 11.16 -13.30 -4.95
C ALA A 237 12.31 -13.30 -5.96
N LEU A 238 13.22 -14.26 -5.79
CA LEU A 238 14.33 -14.52 -6.71
C LEU A 238 13.84 -15.06 -8.06
N VAL A 239 12.61 -15.57 -8.13
CA VAL A 239 12.00 -16.08 -9.37
C VAL A 239 11.37 -14.99 -10.25
N ASN A 240 11.34 -13.73 -9.80
CA ASN A 240 10.78 -12.61 -10.57
C ASN A 240 11.40 -12.41 -11.97
N PRO A 241 12.69 -12.66 -12.23
CA PRO A 241 13.25 -12.63 -13.57
C PRO A 241 12.56 -13.58 -14.56
N LYS A 242 11.95 -14.66 -14.07
CA LYS A 242 11.19 -15.61 -14.88
C LYS A 242 9.72 -15.23 -15.01
N TYR A 243 9.07 -14.81 -13.91
CA TYR A 243 7.61 -14.68 -13.86
C TYR A 243 7.07 -13.25 -13.97
N LEU A 244 7.87 -12.23 -13.69
CA LEU A 244 7.38 -10.85 -13.54
C LEU A 244 8.13 -9.86 -14.44
N TYR A 245 9.45 -9.86 -14.40
CA TYR A 245 10.25 -8.81 -15.03
C TYR A 245 10.16 -8.76 -16.56
N PRO A 246 10.08 -9.87 -17.31
CA PRO A 246 9.94 -9.79 -18.77
C PRO A 246 8.70 -8.99 -19.19
N ASP A 247 7.53 -9.35 -18.66
CA ASP A 247 6.26 -8.70 -18.95
C ASP A 247 6.16 -7.28 -18.38
N LEU A 248 6.79 -7.02 -17.22
CA LEU A 248 6.86 -5.69 -16.64
C LEU A 248 7.70 -4.76 -17.51
N LEU A 249 8.91 -5.17 -17.89
CA LEU A 249 9.81 -4.37 -18.72
C LEU A 249 9.23 -4.16 -20.11
N GLU A 250 8.59 -5.18 -20.70
CA GLU A 250 7.87 -5.06 -21.97
C GLU A 250 6.77 -3.98 -21.88
N PHE A 251 5.95 -4.01 -20.82
CA PHE A 251 4.89 -3.03 -20.64
C PHE A 251 5.42 -1.60 -20.41
N LEU A 252 6.39 -1.44 -19.50
CA LEU A 252 7.01 -0.15 -19.20
C LEU A 252 7.75 0.42 -20.42
N GLY A 253 8.36 -0.44 -21.24
CA GLY A 253 9.07 -0.08 -22.45
C GLY A 253 8.21 0.63 -23.49
N ARG A 254 6.89 0.35 -23.54
CA ARG A 254 5.94 0.99 -24.47
C ARG A 254 5.78 2.50 -24.24
N TYR A 255 6.09 2.97 -23.04
CA TYR A 255 5.95 4.37 -22.62
C TYR A 255 7.30 5.07 -22.43
N ARG A 256 8.39 4.39 -22.79
CA ARG A 256 9.72 4.97 -22.75
C ARG A 256 9.79 6.05 -23.82
N SER A 257 10.05 7.29 -23.41
CA SER A 257 10.40 8.33 -24.37
C SER A 257 11.72 7.96 -25.05
N PRO A 258 11.86 8.20 -26.36
CA PRO A 258 13.15 8.05 -27.05
C PRO A 258 14.25 8.87 -26.36
#